data_AF-A0A067G0L0-F1
#
_entry.id   AF-A0A067G0L0-F1
#
_cell.length_a   1.000
_cell.length_b   1.000
_cell.length_c   1.000
_cell.angle_alpha   90.00
_cell.angle_beta   90.00
_cell.angle_gamma   90.00
#
_symmetry.space_group_name_H-M   'P 1'
#
loop_
_entity.id
_entity.type
_entity.pdbx_description
1 polymer ?
#
loop_
_entity_poly.entity_id
_entity_poly.type
_entity_poly.pdbx_seq_one_letter_code
_entity_poly.pdbx_strand_id
1 'polypeptide(L)'
;MMGTSEDQSARFVNSAAWSNGHHGSETESFGYQVREFVKGVMEMSVEFAKGCRDIVRQSLGKEDSFMRKNLGKLKGPCEKVCGKLRFFNEYLPEDKDPLHAWSVICFVLVLAFAVLSVNTEGENSIPLEKKLSIHPLSADRILLPDGRYIAYREEGVAADRARYSIIVPHNFLSSRLAGIPGLKASLLEEFGIRLLTYDLPGFGESDPHPSRNLESSALDMSFFASSVGVNDKFWVLGYSSGGLHAWAALKYIPDRLAGAAMFAPMVNPYDSMMTKGEMYGIWEKWTRKRKFMYFLARRFPRSLVYFYRQTFLSGKHGKIDKWLSLSLGKRDRALIEDPIYEEFWQRDVEESVRQGNAKPFLEEAVLLVSNWGFRLADLKLQKKQQGKGIVSLLKSFLSRGDG
;
A
#
# COMPACT_ATOMS: atom_id res chain seq x y z
N MET A 1 2.68 24.30 -78.62
CA MET A 1 3.13 23.52 -79.78
C MET A 1 3.40 22.11 -79.31
N MET A 2 2.64 21.16 -79.89
CA MET A 2 2.98 19.76 -80.19
C MET A 2 3.44 18.87 -79.02
N GLY A 3 2.89 17.69 -78.77
CA GLY A 3 2.10 16.75 -79.57
C GLY A 3 2.59 15.35 -79.15
N THR A 4 1.77 14.57 -78.43
CA THR A 4 0.95 13.45 -78.96
C THR A 4 1.74 12.33 -79.65
N SER A 5 1.66 11.13 -79.07
CA SER A 5 1.17 9.90 -79.73
C SER A 5 0.72 8.95 -78.63
N GLU A 6 -0.58 8.68 -78.41
CA GLU A 6 -1.45 7.77 -79.19
C GLU A 6 -0.87 6.36 -79.29
N ASP A 7 -1.61 5.26 -79.16
CA ASP A 7 -3.02 4.95 -78.89
C ASP A 7 -3.06 3.41 -78.87
N GLN A 8 -3.94 2.78 -78.09
CA GLN A 8 -4.82 1.73 -78.60
C GLN A 8 -5.88 1.35 -77.58
N SER A 9 -6.97 2.11 -77.72
CA SER A 9 -8.36 1.80 -77.44
C SER A 9 -8.80 0.35 -77.77
N ALA A 10 -9.61 -0.26 -76.88
CA ALA A 10 -11.02 -0.63 -77.09
C ALA A 10 -11.24 -2.00 -77.79
N ARG A 11 -12.10 -2.93 -77.34
CA ARG A 11 -13.54 -2.91 -77.02
C ARG A 11 -13.89 -4.33 -76.53
N PHE A 12 -14.86 -4.49 -75.63
CA PHE A 12 -16.13 -5.17 -75.95
C PHE A 12 -17.14 -5.01 -74.80
N VAL A 13 -18.37 -4.75 -75.21
CA VAL A 13 -19.58 -4.40 -74.46
C VAL A 13 -20.54 -5.59 -74.55
N ASN A 14 -21.19 -6.04 -73.45
CA ASN A 14 -22.66 -5.99 -73.25
C ASN A 14 -23.17 -6.90 -72.10
N SER A 15 -23.90 -6.26 -71.17
CA SER A 15 -25.29 -6.52 -70.74
C SER A 15 -25.85 -7.97 -70.59
N ALA A 16 -26.25 -8.33 -69.36
CA ALA A 16 -27.61 -8.78 -68.94
C ALA A 16 -27.53 -9.36 -67.50
N ALA A 17 -28.08 -8.72 -66.46
CA ALA A 17 -29.48 -8.79 -65.98
C ALA A 17 -29.79 -9.99 -65.05
N TRP A 18 -30.04 -9.65 -63.77
CA TRP A 18 -30.90 -10.28 -62.75
C TRP A 18 -30.46 -11.59 -62.05
N SER A 19 -30.12 -11.49 -60.75
CA SER A 19 -30.89 -12.18 -59.69
C SER A 19 -30.64 -11.51 -58.33
N ASN A 20 -31.74 -11.28 -57.60
CA ASN A 20 -31.75 -10.80 -56.21
C ASN A 20 -31.11 -11.84 -55.29
N GLY A 21 -30.16 -11.41 -54.48
CA GLY A 21 -29.63 -12.18 -53.34
C GLY A 21 -29.33 -11.23 -52.19
N HIS A 22 -30.31 -11.06 -51.29
CA HIS A 22 -30.08 -10.44 -49.99
C HIS A 22 -29.03 -11.25 -49.21
N HIS A 23 -27.85 -10.67 -48.98
CA HIS A 23 -26.99 -11.05 -47.87
C HIS A 23 -26.72 -9.80 -47.04
N GLY A 24 -27.53 -9.65 -45.99
CA GLY A 24 -27.23 -8.75 -44.89
C GLY A 24 -25.96 -9.24 -44.21
N SER A 25 -24.99 -8.34 -44.07
CA SER A 25 -23.91 -8.50 -43.10
C SER A 25 -24.51 -8.35 -41.70
N GLU A 26 -24.90 -9.46 -41.08
CA GLU A 26 -25.21 -9.47 -39.66
C GLU A 26 -23.95 -9.08 -38.89
N THR A 27 -24.05 -7.98 -38.17
CA THR A 27 -23.12 -7.63 -37.10
C THR A 27 -23.17 -8.76 -36.07
N GLU A 28 -22.06 -9.48 -35.90
CA GLU A 28 -21.96 -10.53 -34.90
C GLU A 28 -22.37 -9.97 -33.53
N SER A 29 -23.51 -10.45 -33.02
CA SER A 29 -24.03 -10.05 -31.73
C SER A 29 -23.01 -10.35 -30.65
N PHE A 30 -22.79 -9.39 -29.73
CA PHE A 30 -21.99 -9.56 -28.52
C PHE A 30 -22.28 -10.89 -27.79
N GLY A 31 -23.53 -11.37 -27.86
CA GLY A 31 -23.91 -12.68 -27.29
C GLY A 31 -23.24 -13.89 -27.95
N TYR A 32 -22.91 -13.83 -29.24
CA TYR A 32 -22.17 -14.87 -29.96
C TYR A 32 -20.70 -14.91 -29.52
N GLN A 33 -20.06 -13.74 -29.41
CA GLN A 33 -18.67 -13.65 -28.91
C GLN A 33 -18.55 -14.12 -27.46
N VAL A 34 -19.51 -13.78 -26.61
CA VAL A 34 -19.58 -14.29 -25.22
C VAL A 34 -19.74 -15.81 -25.20
N ARG A 35 -20.58 -16.37 -26.09
CA ARG A 35 -20.80 -17.82 -26.18
C ARG A 35 -19.55 -18.57 -26.62
N GLU A 36 -18.85 -18.10 -27.64
CA GLU A 36 -17.61 -18.74 -28.11
C GLU A 36 -16.47 -18.59 -27.08
N PHE A 37 -16.41 -17.46 -26.37
CA PHE A 37 -15.47 -17.28 -25.26
C PHE A 37 -15.74 -18.27 -24.12
N VAL A 38 -17.00 -18.42 -23.70
CA VAL A 38 -17.39 -19.39 -22.66
C VAL A 38 -17.06 -20.83 -23.08
N LYS A 39 -17.27 -21.16 -24.36
CA LYS A 39 -16.92 -22.47 -24.91
C LYS A 39 -15.41 -22.73 -24.85
N GLY A 40 -14.59 -21.75 -25.25
CA GLY A 40 -13.12 -21.86 -25.15
C GLY A 40 -12.62 -22.03 -23.71
N VAL A 41 -13.22 -21.30 -22.76
CA VAL A 41 -12.90 -21.43 -21.33
C VAL A 41 -13.26 -22.82 -20.79
N MET A 42 -14.42 -23.37 -21.19
CA MET A 42 -14.84 -24.71 -20.80
C MET A 42 -13.89 -25.79 -21.35
N GLU A 43 -13.52 -25.70 -22.62
CA GLU A 43 -12.60 -26.65 -23.27
C GLU A 43 -11.21 -26.62 -22.61
N MET A 44 -10.66 -25.43 -22.36
CA MET A 44 -9.38 -25.28 -21.66
C MET A 44 -9.43 -25.83 -20.23
N SER A 45 -10.54 -25.66 -19.53
CA SER A 45 -10.71 -26.15 -18.16
C SER A 45 -10.75 -27.69 -18.11
N VAL A 46 -11.35 -28.33 -19.11
CA VAL A 46 -11.39 -29.79 -19.24
C VAL A 46 -9.99 -30.34 -19.53
N GLU A 47 -9.24 -29.73 -20.45
CA GLU A 47 -7.87 -30.17 -20.76
C GLU A 47 -6.91 -29.95 -19.58
N PHE A 48 -7.09 -28.86 -18.83
CA PHE A 48 -6.32 -28.62 -17.61
C PHE A 48 -6.65 -29.64 -16.51
N ALA A 49 -7.93 -29.99 -16.33
CA ALA A 49 -8.34 -31.02 -15.38
C ALA A 49 -7.79 -32.41 -15.76
N LYS A 50 -7.75 -32.74 -17.05
CA LYS A 50 -7.08 -33.94 -17.56
C LYS A 50 -5.58 -33.90 -17.28
N GLY A 51 -4.92 -32.77 -17.55
CA GLY A 51 -3.50 -32.57 -17.25
C GLY A 51 -3.17 -32.72 -15.76
N CYS A 52 -3.99 -32.16 -14.87
CA CYS A 52 -3.84 -32.37 -13.43
C CYS A 52 -4.08 -33.82 -13.01
N ARG A 53 -5.10 -34.49 -13.58
CA ARG A 53 -5.34 -35.92 -13.35
C ARG A 53 -4.15 -36.76 -13.80
N ASP A 54 -3.55 -36.45 -14.94
CA ASP A 54 -2.41 -37.18 -15.48
C ASP A 54 -1.14 -36.92 -14.66
N ILE A 55 -0.91 -35.68 -14.19
CA ILE A 55 0.17 -35.35 -13.25
C ILE A 55 -0.01 -36.11 -11.94
N VAL A 56 -1.23 -36.18 -11.41
CA VAL A 56 -1.54 -36.94 -10.18
C VAL A 56 -1.35 -38.44 -10.40
N ARG A 57 -1.78 -38.98 -11.54
CA ARG A 57 -1.61 -40.40 -11.89
C ARG A 57 -0.15 -40.77 -12.12
N GLN A 58 0.63 -39.88 -12.73
CA GLN A 58 2.09 -40.04 -12.92
C GLN A 58 2.86 -39.87 -11.60
N SER A 59 2.39 -39.00 -10.70
CA SER A 59 3.01 -38.74 -9.40
C SER A 59 2.68 -39.81 -8.35
N LEU A 60 1.53 -40.47 -8.46
CA LEU A 60 1.09 -41.56 -7.56
C LEU A 60 1.40 -42.96 -8.12
N GLY A 61 1.63 -43.09 -9.43
CA GLY A 61 1.85 -44.38 -10.10
C GLY A 61 3.32 -44.80 -10.26
N LYS A 62 4.29 -44.00 -9.80
CA LYS A 62 5.71 -44.39 -9.76
C LYS A 62 6.12 -44.59 -8.31
N GLU A 63 6.33 -45.84 -7.93
CA GLU A 63 6.58 -46.29 -6.55
C GLU A 63 7.86 -45.77 -5.89
N ASP A 64 8.70 -45.01 -6.58
CA ASP A 64 9.92 -44.44 -6.00
C ASP A 64 10.03 -42.95 -6.29
N SER A 65 9.46 -42.11 -5.42
CA SER A 65 9.97 -40.74 -5.29
C SER A 65 9.76 -40.15 -3.90
N PHE A 66 10.73 -39.30 -3.57
CA PHE A 66 11.03 -38.52 -2.37
C PHE A 66 9.85 -37.88 -1.58
N MET A 67 8.63 -37.88 -2.12
CA MET A 67 7.43 -37.23 -1.58
C MET A 67 6.83 -37.91 -0.33
N ARG A 68 7.00 -39.23 -0.15
CA ARG A 68 6.45 -39.93 1.03
C ARG A 68 7.16 -39.56 2.34
N LYS A 69 8.42 -39.10 2.31
CA LYS A 69 9.19 -38.75 3.53
C LYS A 69 8.74 -37.44 4.17
N ASN A 70 8.25 -36.46 3.39
CA ASN A 70 7.84 -35.16 3.91
C ASN A 70 6.33 -35.02 4.16
N LEU A 71 5.47 -35.77 3.45
CA LEU A 71 4.02 -35.75 3.70
C LEU A 71 3.56 -36.51 4.94
N GLY A 72 4.40 -37.40 5.50
CA GLY A 72 4.08 -38.11 6.75
C GLY A 72 3.88 -37.18 7.96
N LYS A 73 4.45 -35.96 7.93
CA LYS A 73 4.33 -34.98 9.03
C LYS A 73 3.09 -34.09 8.96
N LEU A 74 2.43 -33.99 7.80
CA LEU A 74 1.22 -33.18 7.61
C LEU A 74 -0.09 -33.98 7.72
N LYS A 75 0.00 -35.31 7.76
CA LYS A 75 -1.16 -36.21 7.79
C LYS A 75 -2.02 -36.03 9.04
N GLY A 76 -1.39 -35.91 10.21
CA GLY A 76 -2.09 -35.83 11.51
C GLY A 76 -3.03 -34.61 11.66
N PRO A 77 -2.58 -33.37 11.40
CA PRO A 77 -3.44 -32.18 11.51
C PRO A 77 -4.51 -32.13 10.41
N CYS A 78 -4.19 -32.55 9.19
CA CYS A 78 -5.11 -32.53 8.06
C CYS A 78 -6.21 -33.60 8.18
N GLU A 79 -5.88 -34.82 8.63
CA GLU A 79 -6.86 -35.87 8.91
C GLU A 79 -7.78 -35.50 10.09
N LYS A 80 -7.29 -34.78 11.10
CA LYS A 80 -8.13 -34.29 12.22
C LYS A 80 -9.13 -33.21 11.79
N VAL A 81 -8.73 -32.34 10.86
CA VAL A 81 -9.59 -31.28 10.30
C VAL A 81 -10.56 -31.87 9.28
N CYS A 82 -10.10 -32.74 8.36
CA CYS A 82 -10.97 -33.48 7.43
C CYS A 82 -11.95 -34.41 8.16
N GLY A 83 -11.53 -35.03 9.27
CA GLY A 83 -12.40 -35.87 10.10
C GLY A 83 -13.52 -35.08 10.78
N LYS A 84 -13.25 -33.86 11.24
CA LYS A 84 -14.27 -32.96 11.81
C LYS A 84 -15.21 -32.36 10.76
N LEU A 85 -14.76 -32.24 9.52
CA LEU A 85 -15.56 -31.71 8.41
C LEU A 85 -16.34 -32.79 7.64
N ARG A 86 -16.13 -34.07 7.98
CA ARG A 86 -16.80 -35.21 7.30
C ARG A 86 -18.31 -35.21 7.46
N PHE A 87 -18.85 -34.63 8.53
CA PHE A 87 -20.28 -34.44 8.76
C PHE A 87 -20.95 -33.62 7.64
N PHE A 88 -20.24 -32.67 7.02
CA PHE A 88 -20.78 -31.91 5.89
C PHE A 88 -21.00 -32.77 4.63
N ASN A 89 -20.38 -33.95 4.54
CA ASN A 89 -20.61 -34.86 3.43
C ASN A 89 -22.04 -35.44 3.43
N GLU A 90 -22.75 -35.43 4.57
CA GLU A 90 -24.16 -35.83 4.65
C GLU A 90 -25.11 -34.83 3.97
N TYR A 91 -24.63 -33.62 3.68
CA TYR A 91 -25.37 -32.57 2.98
C TYR A 91 -25.04 -32.49 1.48
N LEU A 92 -24.14 -33.35 1.01
CA LEU A 92 -23.84 -33.47 -0.42
C LEU A 92 -24.85 -34.42 -1.07
N PRO A 93 -25.31 -34.15 -2.30
CA PRO A 93 -26.17 -35.07 -3.03
C PRO A 93 -25.51 -36.45 -3.14
N GLU A 94 -26.28 -37.52 -2.88
CA GLU A 94 -25.79 -38.90 -2.69
C GLU A 94 -24.94 -39.44 -3.87
N ASP A 95 -25.05 -38.83 -5.05
CA ASP A 95 -24.38 -39.28 -6.28
C ASP A 95 -23.02 -38.62 -6.58
N LYS A 96 -22.41 -37.87 -5.64
CA LYS A 96 -21.14 -37.17 -5.90
C LYS A 96 -20.00 -37.58 -4.96
N ASP A 97 -18.85 -37.90 -5.55
CA ASP A 97 -17.59 -38.12 -4.83
C ASP A 97 -17.27 -36.89 -3.95
N PRO A 98 -17.16 -37.06 -2.62
CA PRO A 98 -16.90 -35.96 -1.70
C PRO A 98 -15.64 -35.16 -2.05
N LEU A 99 -14.59 -35.81 -2.58
CA LEU A 99 -13.37 -35.11 -2.99
C LEU A 99 -13.64 -34.17 -4.17
N HIS A 100 -14.44 -34.62 -5.13
CA HIS A 100 -14.84 -33.81 -6.27
C HIS A 100 -15.72 -32.64 -5.83
N ALA A 101 -16.73 -32.89 -4.99
CA ALA A 101 -17.63 -31.84 -4.50
C ALA A 101 -16.88 -30.75 -3.71
N TRP A 102 -15.98 -31.14 -2.80
CA TRP A 102 -15.17 -30.18 -2.06
C TRP A 102 -14.19 -29.40 -2.94
N SER A 103 -13.60 -30.04 -3.95
CA SER A 103 -12.72 -29.35 -4.89
C SER A 103 -13.47 -28.27 -5.68
N VAL A 104 -14.71 -28.55 -6.09
CA VAL A 104 -15.58 -27.59 -6.78
C VAL A 104 -16.00 -26.46 -5.84
N ILE A 105 -16.37 -26.77 -4.59
CA ILE A 105 -16.72 -25.75 -3.58
C ILE A 105 -15.52 -24.83 -3.30
N CYS A 106 -14.32 -25.38 -3.10
CA CYS A 106 -13.11 -24.58 -2.91
C CYS A 106 -12.81 -23.71 -4.14
N PHE A 107 -12.97 -24.25 -5.34
CA PHE A 107 -12.77 -23.52 -6.59
C PHE A 107 -13.77 -22.37 -6.75
N VAL A 108 -15.06 -22.63 -6.51
CA VAL A 108 -16.13 -21.63 -6.55
C VAL A 108 -15.93 -20.56 -5.46
N LEU A 109 -15.45 -20.93 -4.27
CA LEU A 109 -15.12 -19.96 -3.21
C LEU A 109 -13.93 -19.07 -3.60
N VAL A 110 -12.89 -19.64 -4.22
CA VAL A 110 -11.75 -18.85 -4.73
C VAL A 110 -12.18 -17.93 -5.87
N LEU A 111 -13.00 -18.42 -6.81
CA LEU A 111 -13.56 -17.62 -7.89
C LEU A 111 -14.50 -16.54 -7.37
N ALA A 112 -15.42 -16.86 -6.46
CA ALA A 112 -16.30 -15.88 -5.84
C ALA A 112 -15.51 -14.85 -5.04
N PHE A 113 -14.44 -15.26 -4.34
CA PHE A 113 -13.54 -14.33 -3.65
C PHE A 113 -12.77 -13.43 -4.63
N ALA A 114 -12.30 -13.97 -5.75
CA ALA A 114 -11.63 -13.21 -6.80
C ALA A 114 -12.61 -12.23 -7.47
N VAL A 115 -13.80 -12.69 -7.86
CA VAL A 115 -14.86 -11.88 -8.47
C VAL A 115 -15.36 -10.81 -7.49
N LEU A 116 -15.55 -11.13 -6.21
CA LEU A 116 -15.92 -10.11 -5.21
C LEU A 116 -14.78 -9.12 -4.96
N SER A 117 -13.52 -9.56 -4.99
CA SER A 117 -12.37 -8.67 -4.86
C SER A 117 -12.24 -7.72 -6.06
N VAL A 118 -12.62 -8.18 -7.25
CA VAL A 118 -12.61 -7.39 -8.50
C VAL A 118 -13.86 -6.51 -8.62
N ASN A 119 -15.04 -7.02 -8.27
CA ASN A 119 -16.34 -6.34 -8.38
C ASN A 119 -16.65 -5.41 -7.21
N THR A 120 -15.86 -5.39 -6.13
CA THR A 120 -15.93 -4.27 -5.16
C THR A 120 -15.48 -2.93 -5.75
N GLU A 121 -15.03 -2.90 -7.02
CA GLU A 121 -14.91 -1.68 -7.81
C GLU A 121 -16.04 -1.61 -8.85
N GLY A 122 -17.23 -1.20 -8.44
CA GLY A 122 -18.36 -1.17 -9.36
C GLY A 122 -19.58 -0.39 -8.88
N GLU A 123 -19.40 0.91 -8.63
CA GLU A 123 -20.37 1.96 -8.98
C GLU A 123 -19.73 3.31 -8.61
N ASN A 124 -19.22 4.00 -9.63
CA ASN A 124 -19.12 5.45 -9.79
C ASN A 124 -18.24 5.71 -11.03
N SER A 125 -18.79 6.46 -11.99
CA SER A 125 -18.16 7.09 -13.17
C SER A 125 -16.66 6.81 -13.33
N ILE A 126 -16.26 6.07 -14.38
CA ILE A 126 -14.85 5.77 -14.70
C ILE A 126 -14.08 7.11 -14.80
N PRO A 127 -13.27 7.49 -13.80
CA PRO A 127 -12.43 8.67 -13.92
C PRO A 127 -11.36 8.35 -14.94
N LEU A 128 -10.99 9.32 -15.78
CA LEU A 128 -9.84 9.20 -16.67
C LEU A 128 -8.62 8.76 -15.85
N GLU A 129 -8.10 7.56 -16.12
CA GLU A 129 -7.12 6.91 -15.27
C GLU A 129 -5.77 7.68 -15.34
N LYS A 130 -5.48 8.50 -14.32
CA LYS A 130 -4.28 9.36 -14.30
C LYS A 130 -3.03 8.51 -14.01
N LYS A 131 -2.08 8.46 -14.94
CA LYS A 131 -0.79 7.78 -14.73
C LYS A 131 0.07 8.55 -13.72
N LEU A 132 0.94 7.82 -13.01
CA LEU A 132 1.98 8.43 -12.18
C LEU A 132 3.05 9.07 -13.07
N SER A 133 3.53 10.23 -12.67
CA SER A 133 4.58 10.98 -13.35
C SER A 133 5.90 10.80 -12.61
N ILE A 134 6.98 10.57 -13.35
CA ILE A 134 8.34 10.61 -12.80
C ILE A 134 8.91 11.99 -13.08
N HIS A 135 9.14 12.75 -12.00
CA HIS A 135 9.71 14.09 -12.09
C HIS A 135 11.25 14.05 -12.09
N PRO A 136 11.91 15.06 -12.68
CA PRO A 136 13.35 15.21 -12.60
C PRO A 136 13.85 15.23 -11.16
N LEU A 137 15.09 14.78 -10.96
CA LEU A 137 15.76 14.87 -9.66
C LEU A 137 15.82 16.34 -9.22
N SER A 138 15.44 16.59 -7.97
CA SER A 138 15.30 17.95 -7.43
C SER A 138 15.67 18.04 -5.96
N ALA A 139 16.01 16.92 -5.31
CA ALA A 139 16.35 16.91 -3.90
C ALA A 139 17.72 17.52 -3.63
N ASP A 140 17.81 18.29 -2.55
CA ASP A 140 19.08 18.42 -1.85
C ASP A 140 19.43 17.08 -1.21
N ARG A 141 20.72 16.72 -1.26
CA ARG A 141 21.21 15.42 -0.75
C ARG A 141 22.39 15.62 0.16
N ILE A 142 22.42 14.87 1.25
CA ILE A 142 23.56 14.76 2.15
C ILE A 142 24.11 13.34 2.13
N LEU A 143 25.43 13.22 2.25
CA LEU A 143 26.11 11.94 2.39
C LEU A 143 26.16 11.57 3.88
N LEU A 144 25.66 10.37 4.21
CA LEU A 144 25.76 9.80 5.56
C LEU A 144 27.14 9.13 5.78
N PRO A 145 27.55 8.92 7.04
CA PRO A 145 28.83 8.28 7.36
C PRO A 145 29.01 6.87 6.77
N ASP A 146 27.93 6.17 6.45
CA ASP A 146 27.94 4.84 5.86
C ASP A 146 27.92 4.85 4.32
N GLY A 147 28.03 6.03 3.71
CA GLY A 147 28.11 6.21 2.26
C GLY A 147 26.76 6.34 1.55
N ARG A 148 25.62 6.23 2.26
CA ARG A 148 24.30 6.46 1.67
C ARG A 148 24.00 7.94 1.52
N TYR A 149 23.32 8.31 0.45
CA TYR A 149 22.71 9.62 0.33
C TYR A 149 21.29 9.64 0.90
N ILE A 150 20.98 10.70 1.65
CA ILE A 150 19.62 11.03 2.06
C ILE A 150 19.18 12.31 1.35
N ALA A 151 18.06 12.22 0.66
CA ALA A 151 17.37 13.34 0.06
C ALA A 151 16.50 14.06 1.08
N TYR A 152 16.53 15.39 1.08
CA TYR A 152 15.80 16.20 2.05
C TYR A 152 15.24 17.48 1.44
N ARG A 153 14.39 18.15 2.23
CA ARG A 153 13.82 19.45 1.92
C ARG A 153 13.83 20.30 3.18
N GLU A 154 14.13 21.58 2.99
CA GLU A 154 14.15 22.59 4.04
C GLU A 154 13.08 23.65 3.75
N GLU A 155 12.31 24.01 4.77
CA GLU A 155 11.28 25.06 4.71
C GLU A 155 11.34 25.95 5.96
N GLY A 156 10.89 27.20 5.85
CA GLY A 156 10.90 28.16 6.95
C GLY A 156 12.17 29.01 6.98
N VAL A 157 12.66 29.33 8.19
CA VAL A 157 13.83 30.22 8.33
C VAL A 157 15.15 29.45 8.19
N ALA A 158 16.17 30.14 7.67
CA ALA A 158 17.53 29.62 7.58
C ALA A 158 18.13 29.29 8.96
N ALA A 159 19.15 28.43 8.97
CA ALA A 159 19.78 27.89 10.18
C ALA A 159 20.24 28.95 11.18
N ASP A 160 20.80 30.07 10.71
CA ASP A 160 21.34 31.17 11.50
C ASP A 160 20.25 31.99 12.22
N ARG A 161 19.01 31.96 11.72
CA ARG A 161 17.85 32.66 12.29
C ARG A 161 16.85 31.72 12.98
N ALA A 162 17.08 30.41 12.92
CA ALA A 162 16.18 29.42 13.48
C ALA A 162 16.18 29.48 15.01
N ARG A 163 15.00 29.69 15.59
CA ARG A 163 14.76 29.47 17.03
C ARG A 163 14.60 27.99 17.35
N TYR A 164 13.98 27.25 16.42
CA TYR A 164 13.74 25.82 16.56
C TYR A 164 14.01 25.11 15.24
N SER A 165 14.79 24.03 15.27
CA SER A 165 14.86 23.05 14.19
C SER A 165 13.88 21.91 14.47
N ILE A 166 13.00 21.62 13.51
CA ILE A 166 12.00 20.56 13.61
C ILE A 166 12.23 19.58 12.48
N ILE A 167 12.44 18.31 12.82
CA ILE A 167 12.57 17.23 11.84
C ILE A 167 11.27 16.44 11.77
N VAL A 168 10.77 16.25 10.55
CA VAL A 168 9.52 15.51 10.27
C VAL A 168 9.84 14.28 9.41
N PRO A 169 9.96 13.08 10.01
CA PRO A 169 9.98 11.85 9.23
C PRO A 169 8.61 11.65 8.56
N HIS A 170 8.62 11.43 7.25
CA HIS A 170 7.38 11.19 6.52
C HIS A 170 6.72 9.87 6.94
N ASN A 171 5.45 9.73 6.60
CA ASN A 171 4.65 8.54 6.91
C ASN A 171 4.65 7.54 5.73
N PHE A 172 3.90 6.44 5.89
CA PHE A 172 3.77 5.41 4.87
C PHE A 172 3.10 5.98 3.63
N LEU A 173 3.65 5.70 2.45
CA LEU A 173 3.18 6.23 1.17
C LEU A 173 3.27 7.77 1.11
N SER A 174 4.42 8.28 1.48
CA SER A 174 4.74 9.70 1.54
C SER A 174 6.24 9.91 1.31
N SER A 175 6.68 11.16 1.19
CA SER A 175 8.06 11.56 0.90
C SER A 175 8.47 12.81 1.68
N ARG A 176 9.68 13.32 1.44
CA ARG A 176 10.15 14.62 1.93
C ARG A 176 9.22 15.78 1.55
N LEU A 177 8.44 15.65 0.48
CA LEU A 177 7.59 16.74 -0.01
C LEU A 177 6.38 17.01 0.88
N ALA A 178 5.98 16.04 1.71
CA ALA A 178 4.77 16.16 2.52
C ALA A 178 4.80 17.28 3.56
N GLY A 179 5.97 17.59 4.13
CA GLY A 179 6.09 18.60 5.18
C GLY A 179 5.03 18.41 6.27
N ILE A 180 4.29 19.50 6.56
CA ILE A 180 3.07 19.48 7.37
C ILE A 180 1.94 20.02 6.48
N PRO A 181 1.01 19.18 6.00
CA PRO A 181 -0.05 19.60 5.10
C PRO A 181 -0.85 20.79 5.66
N GLY A 182 -1.04 21.82 4.83
CA GLY A 182 -1.77 23.04 5.18
C GLY A 182 -0.99 24.05 6.04
N LEU A 183 0.27 23.77 6.39
CA LEU A 183 1.13 24.72 7.10
C LEU A 183 1.60 25.83 6.16
N LYS A 184 1.37 27.09 6.54
CA LYS A 184 1.83 28.25 5.76
C LYS A 184 3.28 28.58 6.10
N ALA A 185 4.09 28.88 5.07
CA ALA A 185 5.47 29.31 5.24
C ALA A 185 5.60 30.53 6.18
N SER A 186 4.66 31.48 6.10
CA SER A 186 4.63 32.66 6.99
C SER A 186 4.55 32.30 8.47
N LEU A 187 3.92 31.17 8.82
CA LEU A 187 3.85 30.69 10.21
C LEU A 187 5.19 30.12 10.66
N LEU A 188 5.90 29.40 9.77
CA LEU A 188 7.27 28.96 10.06
C LEU A 188 8.19 30.17 10.31
N GLU A 189 8.06 31.23 9.51
CA GLU A 189 8.82 32.47 9.68
C GLU A 189 8.50 33.19 10.99
N GLU A 190 7.22 33.42 11.28
CA GLU A 190 6.77 34.07 12.52
C GLU A 190 7.27 33.34 13.78
N PHE A 191 7.24 32.01 13.73
CA PHE A 191 7.71 31.19 14.85
C PHE A 191 9.23 30.94 14.83
N GLY A 192 9.95 31.38 13.79
CA GLY A 192 11.39 31.15 13.64
C GLY A 192 11.72 29.66 13.55
N ILE A 193 10.89 28.89 12.85
CA ILE A 193 11.02 27.44 12.70
C ILE A 193 11.78 27.14 11.40
N ARG A 194 12.80 26.30 11.52
CA ARG A 194 13.45 25.59 10.41
C ARG A 194 12.86 24.18 10.35
N LEU A 195 12.02 23.93 9.35
CA LEU A 195 11.38 22.65 9.12
C LEU A 195 12.22 21.81 8.17
N LEU A 196 12.59 20.61 8.60
CA LEU A 196 13.43 19.69 7.87
C LEU A 196 12.69 18.37 7.65
N THR A 197 12.48 18.01 6.40
CA THR A 197 11.87 16.73 6.01
C THR A 197 12.87 15.96 5.15
N TYR A 198 12.82 14.63 5.21
CA TYR A 198 13.75 13.78 4.47
C TYR A 198 13.05 12.52 3.99
N ASP A 199 13.51 12.02 2.85
CA ASP A 199 13.06 10.74 2.32
C ASP A 199 13.68 9.64 3.17
N LEU A 200 12.82 8.80 3.76
CA LEU A 200 13.26 7.62 4.49
C LEU A 200 14.08 6.69 3.56
N PRO A 201 14.95 5.82 4.10
CA PRO A 201 15.82 4.99 3.25
C PRO A 201 15.04 4.17 2.21
N GLY A 202 15.39 4.34 0.94
CA GLY A 202 14.75 3.69 -0.22
C GLY A 202 13.46 4.37 -0.72
N PHE A 203 13.06 5.50 -0.15
CA PHE A 203 11.98 6.34 -0.66
C PHE A 203 12.57 7.53 -1.45
N GLY A 204 11.77 8.12 -2.34
CA GLY A 204 12.15 9.33 -3.06
C GLY A 204 13.53 9.25 -3.69
N GLU A 205 14.40 10.20 -3.34
CA GLU A 205 15.77 10.30 -3.86
C GLU A 205 16.84 9.79 -2.87
N SER A 206 16.42 9.12 -1.78
CA SER A 206 17.30 8.51 -0.78
C SER A 206 17.72 7.08 -1.13
N ASP A 207 18.96 6.74 -0.80
CA ASP A 207 19.48 5.39 -0.94
C ASP A 207 18.84 4.42 0.08
N PRO A 208 18.67 3.13 -0.27
CA PRO A 208 18.13 2.14 0.65
C PRO A 208 19.12 1.79 1.77
N HIS A 209 18.61 1.57 2.98
CA HIS A 209 19.40 1.02 4.07
C HIS A 209 19.33 -0.52 4.04
N PRO A 210 20.45 -1.26 3.91
CA PRO A 210 20.43 -2.71 3.72
C PRO A 210 19.86 -3.49 4.91
N SER A 211 20.12 -3.02 6.14
CA SER A 211 19.70 -3.62 7.41
C SER A 211 18.81 -2.69 8.26
N ARG A 212 17.82 -2.05 7.61
CA ARG A 212 16.97 -1.03 8.24
C ARG A 212 16.26 -1.55 9.49
N ASN A 213 16.30 -0.77 10.57
CA ASN A 213 15.55 -1.01 11.80
C ASN A 213 15.23 0.33 12.51
N LEU A 214 14.65 0.28 13.71
CA LEU A 214 14.31 1.50 14.47
C LEU A 214 15.54 2.26 14.96
N GLU A 215 16.59 1.56 15.40
CA GLU A 215 17.84 2.19 15.81
C GLU A 215 18.50 2.90 14.62
N SER A 216 18.63 2.22 13.48
CA SER A 216 19.20 2.83 12.28
C SER A 216 18.36 4.02 11.80
N SER A 217 17.03 3.96 11.94
CA SER A 217 16.16 5.10 11.63
C SER A 217 16.41 6.31 12.53
N ALA A 218 16.70 6.11 13.81
CA ALA A 218 17.03 7.19 14.74
C ALA A 218 18.43 7.76 14.45
N LEU A 219 19.39 6.89 14.15
CA LEU A 219 20.74 7.30 13.76
C LEU A 219 20.75 8.09 12.45
N ASP A 220 20.00 7.66 11.44
CA ASP A 220 19.83 8.40 10.18
C ASP A 220 19.30 9.81 10.44
N MET A 221 18.33 9.97 11.33
CA MET A 221 17.79 11.27 11.72
C MET A 221 18.85 12.14 12.43
N SER A 222 19.65 11.56 13.32
CA SER A 222 20.74 12.26 14.02
C SER A 222 21.88 12.67 13.07
N PHE A 223 22.27 11.80 12.14
CA PHE A 223 23.27 12.12 11.14
C PHE A 223 22.76 13.17 10.16
N PHE A 224 21.52 13.02 9.68
CA PHE A 224 20.86 14.02 8.86
C PHE A 224 20.88 15.40 9.53
N ALA A 225 20.44 15.49 10.80
CA ALA A 225 20.46 16.73 11.58
C ALA A 225 21.86 17.35 11.60
N SER A 226 22.88 16.54 11.88
CA SER A 226 24.27 17.00 11.98
C SER A 226 24.79 17.49 10.62
N SER A 227 24.50 16.76 9.54
CA SER A 227 24.95 17.10 8.17
C SER A 227 24.33 18.39 7.64
N VAL A 228 23.12 18.75 8.08
CA VAL A 228 22.47 20.03 7.71
C VAL A 228 22.73 21.16 8.71
N GLY A 229 23.70 20.98 9.61
CA GLY A 229 24.18 22.00 10.55
C GLY A 229 23.34 22.18 11.81
N VAL A 230 22.48 21.22 12.15
CA VAL A 230 21.75 21.19 13.43
C VAL A 230 22.64 20.54 14.50
N ASN A 231 23.52 21.36 15.07
CA ASN A 231 24.51 20.92 16.06
C ASN A 231 23.90 20.72 17.46
N ASP A 232 22.89 21.53 17.78
CA ASP A 232 22.16 21.45 19.04
C ASP A 232 21.02 20.42 18.99
N LYS A 233 20.18 20.45 20.02
CA LYS A 233 18.97 19.64 20.12
C LYS A 233 17.89 20.10 19.15
N PHE A 234 17.18 19.16 18.54
CA PHE A 234 16.06 19.44 17.63
C PHE A 234 14.75 18.81 18.12
N TRP A 235 13.64 19.29 17.58
CA TRP A 235 12.32 18.70 17.82
C TRP A 235 11.99 17.67 16.75
N VAL A 236 11.30 16.60 17.14
CA VAL A 236 10.74 15.63 16.18
C VAL A 236 9.22 15.78 16.15
N LEU A 237 8.66 15.88 14.96
CA LEU A 237 7.22 15.86 14.78
C LEU A 237 6.83 14.62 13.96
N GLY A 238 6.11 13.69 14.59
CA GLY A 238 5.66 12.44 13.97
C GLY A 238 4.17 12.44 13.70
N TYR A 239 3.76 12.28 12.44
CA TYR A 239 2.36 12.06 12.07
C TYR A 239 2.12 10.61 11.68
N SER A 240 1.08 9.97 12.21
CA SER A 240 0.71 8.59 11.84
C SER A 240 1.88 7.62 12.01
N SER A 241 2.32 6.92 10.95
CA SER A 241 3.49 6.04 10.98
C SER A 241 4.81 6.79 11.13
N GLY A 242 4.87 8.09 10.83
CA GLY A 242 6.00 8.95 11.21
C GLY A 242 6.26 8.97 12.73
N GLY A 243 5.23 8.67 13.53
CA GLY A 243 5.34 8.45 14.97
C GLY A 243 6.29 7.30 15.33
N LEU A 244 6.42 6.27 14.50
CA LEU A 244 7.37 5.16 14.68
C LEU A 244 8.81 5.68 14.79
N HIS A 245 9.18 6.57 13.88
CA HIS A 245 10.50 7.19 13.85
C HIS A 245 10.70 8.16 15.01
N ALA A 246 9.63 8.82 15.47
CA ALA A 246 9.68 9.64 16.68
C ALA A 246 9.88 8.79 17.96
N TRP A 247 9.21 7.64 18.08
CA TRP A 247 9.45 6.69 19.17
C TRP A 247 10.89 6.16 19.16
N ALA A 248 11.40 5.82 17.99
CA ALA A 248 12.79 5.41 17.81
C ALA A 248 13.76 6.52 18.22
N ALA A 249 13.52 7.76 17.80
CA ALA A 249 14.36 8.89 18.16
C ALA A 249 14.39 9.12 19.69
N LEU A 250 13.22 9.08 20.34
CA LEU A 250 13.11 9.18 21.81
C LEU A 250 13.86 8.06 22.54
N LYS A 251 13.97 6.88 21.93
CA LYS A 251 14.68 5.74 22.50
C LYS A 251 16.19 5.84 22.33
N TYR A 252 16.65 6.07 21.10
CA TYR A 252 18.04 5.83 20.70
C TYR A 252 18.89 7.11 20.64
N ILE A 253 18.28 8.27 20.44
CA ILE A 253 18.99 9.56 20.40
C ILE A 253 18.39 10.63 21.33
N PRO A 254 17.94 10.29 22.56
CA PRO A 254 17.25 11.25 23.44
C PRO A 254 18.09 12.50 23.72
N ASP A 255 19.42 12.39 23.74
CA ASP A 255 20.34 13.50 23.98
C ASP A 255 20.41 14.49 22.81
N ARG A 256 19.96 14.10 21.61
CA ARG A 256 19.83 14.99 20.45
C ARG A 256 18.46 15.67 20.37
N LEU A 257 17.52 15.31 21.24
CA LEU A 257 16.15 15.82 21.17
C LEU A 257 15.87 16.91 22.20
N ALA A 258 15.27 18.00 21.72
CA ALA A 258 14.65 19.02 22.56
C ALA A 258 13.27 18.53 23.05
N GLY A 259 12.59 17.73 22.22
CA GLY A 259 11.34 17.07 22.54
C GLY A 259 10.71 16.43 21.30
N ALA A 260 9.56 15.79 21.48
CA ALA A 260 8.78 15.22 20.38
C ALA A 260 7.30 15.61 20.50
N ALA A 261 6.67 15.90 19.37
CA ALA A 261 5.24 16.07 19.22
C ALA A 261 4.72 15.00 18.26
N MET A 262 3.62 14.34 18.60
CA MET A 262 3.04 13.32 17.72
C MET A 262 1.55 13.50 17.52
N PHE A 263 1.10 13.35 16.28
CA PHE A 263 -0.28 13.53 15.87
C PHE A 263 -0.79 12.24 15.25
N ALA A 264 -1.89 11.71 15.81
CA ALA A 264 -2.40 10.38 15.47
C ALA A 264 -1.30 9.29 15.44
N PRO A 265 -0.40 9.21 16.45
CA PRO A 265 0.75 8.32 16.39
C PRO A 265 0.31 6.87 16.25
N MET A 266 1.01 6.16 15.37
CA MET A 266 0.92 4.72 15.31
C MET A 266 1.72 4.08 16.43
N VAL A 267 1.11 3.11 17.09
CA VAL A 267 1.75 2.17 18.01
C VAL A 267 1.62 0.75 17.47
N ASN A 268 2.49 -0.17 17.90
CA ASN A 268 2.37 -1.56 17.49
C ASN A 268 1.02 -2.14 17.98
N PRO A 269 0.09 -2.52 17.09
CA PRO A 269 -1.23 -3.04 17.47
C PRO A 269 -1.19 -4.46 18.05
N TYR A 270 0.01 -5.01 18.19
CA TYR A 270 0.32 -6.32 18.75
C TYR A 270 1.28 -6.24 19.94
N ASP A 271 1.49 -5.05 20.50
CA ASP A 271 2.35 -4.88 21.67
C ASP A 271 1.88 -5.81 22.81
N SER A 272 2.82 -6.57 23.37
CA SER A 272 2.54 -7.54 24.43
C SER A 272 2.03 -6.91 25.74
N MET A 273 2.23 -5.61 25.94
CA MET A 273 1.76 -4.87 27.11
C MET A 273 0.31 -4.39 26.97
N MET A 274 -0.24 -4.45 25.76
CA MET A 274 -1.60 -4.00 25.50
C MET A 274 -2.60 -5.02 26.06
N THR A 275 -3.54 -4.55 26.87
CA THR A 275 -4.64 -5.40 27.35
C THR A 275 -5.51 -5.85 26.18
N LYS A 276 -6.25 -6.96 26.37
CA LYS A 276 -7.19 -7.44 25.34
C LYS A 276 -8.24 -6.39 24.98
N GLY A 277 -8.66 -5.57 25.95
CA GLY A 277 -9.62 -4.48 25.73
C GLY A 277 -9.04 -3.35 24.88
N GLU A 278 -7.80 -2.93 25.16
CA GLU A 278 -7.11 -1.93 24.33
C GLU A 278 -6.86 -2.45 22.91
N MET A 279 -6.39 -3.70 22.77
CA MET A 279 -6.23 -4.33 21.46
C MET A 279 -7.56 -4.38 20.71
N TYR A 280 -8.64 -4.86 21.35
CA TYR A 280 -9.97 -4.89 20.74
C TYR A 280 -10.42 -3.49 20.33
N GLY A 281 -10.25 -2.47 21.17
CA GLY A 281 -10.64 -1.09 20.89
C GLY A 281 -9.88 -0.45 19.72
N ILE A 282 -8.59 -0.80 19.53
CA ILE A 282 -7.83 -0.39 18.33
C ILE A 282 -8.40 -1.09 17.10
N TRP A 283 -8.57 -2.41 17.18
CA TRP A 283 -8.95 -3.21 16.03
C TRP A 283 -10.38 -2.95 15.61
N GLU A 284 -11.34 -2.83 16.52
CA GLU A 284 -12.76 -2.58 16.22
C GLU A 284 -12.95 -1.39 15.27
N LYS A 285 -12.19 -0.31 15.47
CA LYS A 285 -12.22 0.91 14.64
C LYS A 285 -11.61 0.73 13.25
N TRP A 286 -10.87 -0.35 13.00
CA TRP A 286 -10.20 -0.59 11.73
C TRP A 286 -11.07 -1.34 10.75
N THR A 287 -10.95 -0.96 9.47
CA THR A 287 -11.58 -1.67 8.36
C THR A 287 -11.09 -3.12 8.29
N ARG A 288 -11.92 -4.04 7.77
CA ARG A 288 -11.53 -5.45 7.58
C ARG A 288 -10.27 -5.58 6.72
N LYS A 289 -10.18 -4.76 5.67
CA LYS A 289 -9.01 -4.68 4.79
C LYS A 289 -7.76 -4.26 5.56
N ARG A 290 -7.83 -3.21 6.40
CA ARG A 290 -6.69 -2.79 7.23
C ARG A 290 -6.24 -3.90 8.19
N LYS A 291 -7.17 -4.55 8.90
CA LYS A 291 -6.84 -5.71 9.78
C LYS A 291 -6.10 -6.80 9.02
N PHE A 292 -6.60 -7.16 7.84
CA PHE A 292 -5.99 -8.17 6.99
C PHE A 292 -4.58 -7.76 6.55
N MET A 293 -4.36 -6.52 6.13
CA MET A 293 -3.03 -6.02 5.74
C MET A 293 -2.03 -6.08 6.91
N TYR A 294 -2.44 -5.75 8.14
CA TYR A 294 -1.57 -5.85 9.32
C TYR A 294 -1.32 -7.30 9.73
N PHE A 295 -2.27 -8.20 9.51
CA PHE A 295 -2.06 -9.63 9.68
C PHE A 295 -1.02 -10.16 8.67
N LEU A 296 -1.13 -9.77 7.39
CA LEU A 296 -0.15 -10.14 6.37
C LEU A 296 1.22 -9.55 6.68
N ALA A 297 1.32 -8.28 7.07
CA ALA A 297 2.58 -7.65 7.49
C ALA A 297 3.29 -8.47 8.58
N ARG A 298 2.52 -8.97 9.55
CA ARG A 298 3.07 -9.72 10.67
C ARG A 298 3.44 -11.16 10.30
N ARG A 299 2.60 -11.85 9.54
CA ARG A 299 2.71 -13.31 9.35
C ARG A 299 3.28 -13.71 7.99
N PHE A 300 2.96 -12.96 6.95
CA PHE A 300 3.32 -13.26 5.56
C PHE A 300 3.76 -12.00 4.81
N PRO A 301 4.75 -11.23 5.31
CA PRO A 301 5.07 -9.90 4.80
C PRO A 301 5.26 -9.87 3.27
N ARG A 302 5.92 -10.89 2.69
CA ARG A 302 6.17 -10.97 1.24
C ARG A 302 4.90 -10.91 0.39
N SER A 303 3.73 -11.34 0.89
CA SER A 303 2.49 -11.26 0.12
C SER A 303 2.02 -9.82 -0.08
N LEU A 304 2.44 -8.87 0.76
CA LEU A 304 2.09 -7.45 0.62
C LEU A 304 2.63 -6.85 -0.68
N VAL A 305 3.76 -7.34 -1.18
CA VAL A 305 4.35 -6.87 -2.45
C VAL A 305 3.38 -7.01 -3.61
N TYR A 306 2.60 -8.09 -3.63
CA TYR A 306 1.55 -8.28 -4.64
C TYR A 306 0.49 -7.16 -4.54
N PHE A 307 -0.04 -6.91 -3.35
CA PHE A 307 -1.04 -5.86 -3.13
C PHE A 307 -0.52 -4.46 -3.45
N TYR A 308 0.72 -4.15 -3.10
CA TYR A 308 1.34 -2.86 -3.42
C TYR A 308 1.48 -2.65 -4.93
N ARG A 309 1.90 -3.67 -5.67
CA ARG A 309 1.96 -3.66 -7.15
C ARG A 309 0.62 -3.50 -7.83
N GLN A 310 -0.45 -4.02 -7.22
CA GLN A 310 -1.83 -3.83 -7.72
C GLN A 310 -2.43 -2.48 -7.32
N THR A 311 -1.76 -1.69 -6.48
CA THR A 311 -2.28 -0.42 -5.94
C THR A 311 -1.36 0.74 -6.27
N PHE A 312 -0.69 1.33 -5.29
CA PHE A 312 0.12 2.54 -5.47
C PHE A 312 1.43 2.32 -6.24
N LEU A 313 1.87 1.06 -6.42
CA LEU A 313 3.00 0.71 -7.31
C LEU A 313 2.54 0.25 -8.70
N SER A 314 1.26 0.40 -9.05
CA SER A 314 0.74 0.00 -10.36
C SER A 314 1.13 0.94 -11.52
N GLY A 315 1.73 2.10 -11.21
CA GLY A 315 1.97 3.16 -12.19
C GLY A 315 0.79 4.10 -12.39
N LYS A 316 -0.29 3.95 -11.63
CA LYS A 316 -1.52 4.74 -11.75
C LYS A 316 -1.88 5.42 -10.43
N HIS A 317 -2.43 6.62 -10.53
CA HIS A 317 -3.06 7.29 -9.40
C HIS A 317 -4.34 6.58 -8.98
N GLY A 318 -4.65 6.71 -7.70
CA GLY A 318 -5.85 6.17 -7.08
C GLY A 318 -6.17 6.96 -5.83
N LYS A 319 -7.32 6.67 -5.23
CA LYS A 319 -7.74 7.39 -4.03
C LYS A 319 -6.92 6.93 -2.80
N ILE A 320 -6.30 7.89 -2.12
CA ILE A 320 -5.38 7.63 -1.00
C ILE A 320 -6.06 6.90 0.16
N ASP A 321 -7.33 7.20 0.44
CA ASP A 321 -8.12 6.54 1.48
C ASP A 321 -8.36 5.06 1.17
N LYS A 322 -8.57 4.70 -0.09
CA LYS A 322 -8.71 3.30 -0.52
C LYS A 322 -7.39 2.52 -0.40
N TRP A 323 -6.27 3.17 -0.73
CA TRP A 323 -4.93 2.57 -0.61
C TRP A 323 -4.53 2.37 0.85
N LEU A 324 -4.74 3.37 1.69
CA LEU A 324 -4.46 3.31 3.13
C LEU A 324 -5.56 2.59 3.93
N SER A 325 -6.65 2.16 3.27
CA SER A 325 -7.79 1.46 3.87
C SER A 325 -8.45 2.24 5.02
N LEU A 326 -8.58 3.55 4.84
CA LEU A 326 -9.14 4.50 5.79
C LEU A 326 -10.66 4.66 5.60
N SER A 327 -11.36 4.99 6.68
CA SER A 327 -12.75 5.41 6.63
C SER A 327 -12.79 6.92 6.84
N LEU A 328 -13.31 7.66 5.86
CA LEU A 328 -13.36 9.11 5.90
C LEU A 328 -14.76 9.60 6.28
N GLY A 329 -14.81 10.61 7.16
CA GLY A 329 -16.02 11.39 7.38
C GLY A 329 -16.31 12.30 6.18
N LYS A 330 -17.50 12.92 6.17
CA LYS A 330 -17.91 13.83 5.08
C LYS A 330 -16.95 15.02 4.90
N ARG A 331 -16.46 15.60 6.01
CA ARG A 331 -15.53 16.74 5.98
C ARG A 331 -14.15 16.34 5.48
N ASP A 332 -13.63 15.19 5.93
CA ASP A 332 -12.32 14.69 5.50
C ASP A 332 -12.33 14.34 4.00
N ARG A 333 -13.45 13.79 3.51
CA ARG A 333 -13.64 13.53 2.09
C ARG A 333 -13.60 14.82 1.27
N ALA A 334 -14.31 15.86 1.70
CA ALA A 334 -14.31 17.14 1.01
C ALA A 334 -12.90 17.78 0.97
N LEU A 335 -12.09 17.62 2.02
CA LEU A 335 -10.71 18.10 2.03
C LEU A 335 -9.81 17.32 1.07
N ILE A 336 -9.95 15.99 1.02
CA ILE A 336 -9.11 15.14 0.15
C ILE A 336 -9.49 15.29 -1.32
N GLU A 337 -10.76 15.60 -1.61
CA GLU A 337 -11.26 15.86 -2.96
C GLU A 337 -11.07 17.33 -3.38
N ASP A 338 -10.53 18.20 -2.51
CA ASP A 338 -10.12 19.55 -2.90
C ASP A 338 -8.94 19.49 -3.90
N PRO A 339 -9.01 20.16 -5.05
CA PRO A 339 -8.00 20.03 -6.10
C PRO A 339 -6.57 20.36 -5.65
N ILE A 340 -6.40 21.33 -4.73
CA ILE A 340 -5.08 21.74 -4.24
C ILE A 340 -4.50 20.62 -3.36
N TYR A 341 -5.33 20.04 -2.49
CA TYR A 341 -4.93 18.91 -1.65
C TYR A 341 -4.70 17.64 -2.47
N GLU A 342 -5.52 17.39 -3.49
CA GLU A 342 -5.36 16.26 -4.39
C GLU A 342 -4.02 16.35 -5.14
N GLU A 343 -3.70 17.49 -5.75
CA GLU A 343 -2.44 17.70 -6.46
C GLU A 343 -1.22 17.52 -5.53
N PHE A 344 -1.31 18.08 -4.33
CA PHE A 344 -0.27 17.94 -3.31
C PHE A 344 0.00 16.47 -2.95
N TRP A 345 -1.03 15.70 -2.61
CA TRP A 345 -0.85 14.29 -2.24
C TRP A 345 -0.44 13.43 -3.43
N GLN A 346 -0.95 13.72 -4.63
CA GLN A 346 -0.51 13.03 -5.84
C GLN A 346 0.99 13.21 -6.07
N ARG A 347 1.50 14.44 -5.94
CA ARG A 347 2.93 14.72 -6.09
C ARG A 347 3.78 14.02 -5.01
N ASP A 348 3.31 14.00 -3.77
CA ASP A 348 3.99 13.32 -2.66
C ASP A 348 4.01 11.80 -2.84
N VAL A 349 2.89 11.21 -3.30
CA VAL A 349 2.83 9.78 -3.63
C VAL A 349 3.77 9.45 -4.78
N GLU A 350 3.74 10.20 -5.88
CA GLU A 350 4.63 10.03 -7.02
C GLU A 350 6.10 10.01 -6.58
N GLU A 351 6.47 10.94 -5.70
CA GLU A 351 7.82 10.99 -5.13
C GLU A 351 8.11 9.75 -4.28
N SER A 352 7.19 9.34 -3.40
CA SER A 352 7.38 8.17 -2.53
C SER A 352 7.60 6.86 -3.29
N VAL A 353 6.96 6.71 -4.46
CA VAL A 353 6.99 5.48 -5.27
C VAL A 353 7.97 5.55 -6.44
N ARG A 354 8.67 6.67 -6.64
CA ARG A 354 9.48 6.92 -7.84
C ARG A 354 10.53 5.85 -8.16
N GLN A 355 11.05 5.18 -7.14
CA GLN A 355 12.03 4.10 -7.30
C GLN A 355 11.41 2.79 -7.81
N GLY A 356 10.08 2.66 -7.81
CA GLY A 356 9.36 1.45 -8.20
C GLY A 356 9.61 0.23 -7.30
N ASN A 357 10.26 0.43 -6.16
CA ASN A 357 10.71 -0.64 -5.27
C ASN A 357 9.70 -0.86 -4.13
N ALA A 358 9.18 -2.09 -4.01
CA ALA A 358 8.26 -2.46 -2.94
C ALA A 358 8.95 -2.72 -1.58
N LYS A 359 10.27 -2.93 -1.57
CA LYS A 359 11.02 -3.31 -0.37
C LYS A 359 10.90 -2.29 0.77
N PRO A 360 11.07 -0.96 0.56
CA PRO A 360 10.97 0.02 1.64
C PRO A 360 9.56 0.10 2.25
N PHE A 361 8.51 -0.02 1.43
CA PHE A 361 7.12 -0.12 1.91
C PHE A 361 6.92 -1.38 2.75
N LEU A 362 7.49 -2.51 2.31
CA LEU A 362 7.41 -3.74 3.07
C LEU A 362 8.11 -3.61 4.44
N GLU A 363 9.29 -3.01 4.47
CA GLU A 363 10.05 -2.74 5.70
C GLU A 363 9.24 -1.87 6.68
N GLU A 364 8.64 -0.78 6.21
CA GLU A 364 7.78 0.09 7.03
C GLU A 364 6.56 -0.66 7.59
N ALA A 365 5.89 -1.46 6.75
CA ALA A 365 4.75 -2.26 7.20
C ALA A 365 5.16 -3.30 8.26
N VAL A 366 6.33 -3.91 8.10
CA VAL A 366 6.89 -4.88 9.06
C VAL A 366 7.30 -4.19 10.36
N LEU A 367 7.94 -3.03 10.31
CA LEU A 367 8.34 -2.28 11.50
C LEU A 367 7.14 -1.90 12.38
N LEU A 368 5.99 -1.59 11.78
CA LEU A 368 4.75 -1.28 12.51
C LEU A 368 4.20 -2.44 13.35
N VAL A 369 4.55 -3.69 13.04
CA VAL A 369 4.00 -4.90 13.68
C VAL A 369 5.06 -5.77 14.34
N SER A 370 6.33 -5.39 14.23
CA SER A 370 7.47 -6.11 14.80
C SER A 370 7.71 -5.73 16.26
N ASN A 371 8.40 -6.59 17.00
CA ASN A 371 8.89 -6.23 18.33
C ASN A 371 9.95 -5.13 18.17
N TRP A 372 9.72 -3.98 18.80
CA TRP A 372 10.58 -2.80 18.71
C TRP A 372 11.87 -2.91 19.53
N GLY A 373 12.00 -3.95 20.37
CA GLY A 373 13.16 -4.12 21.25
C GLY A 373 13.18 -3.17 22.45
N PHE A 374 12.15 -2.33 22.60
CA PHE A 374 11.91 -1.50 23.77
C PHE A 374 10.41 -1.33 24.00
N ARG A 375 10.03 -1.04 25.25
CA ARG A 375 8.65 -0.69 25.59
C ARG A 375 8.51 0.82 25.68
N LEU A 376 7.31 1.33 25.39
CA LEU A 376 7.02 2.76 25.57
C LEU A 376 7.18 3.20 27.04
N ALA A 377 6.92 2.29 27.99
CA ALA A 377 7.15 2.53 29.42
C ALA A 377 8.64 2.68 29.78
N ASP A 378 9.56 2.20 28.94
CA ASP A 378 11.00 2.31 29.17
C ASP A 378 11.58 3.67 28.73
N LEU A 379 10.77 4.49 28.03
CA LEU A 379 11.20 5.80 27.58
C LEU A 379 11.30 6.76 28.78
N LYS A 380 12.50 7.30 28.99
CA LYS A 380 12.79 8.28 30.05
C LYS A 380 12.25 9.65 29.67
N LEU A 381 10.93 9.80 29.67
CA LEU A 381 10.27 11.08 29.44
C LEU A 381 10.24 11.88 30.74
N GLN A 382 10.86 13.04 30.76
CA GLN A 382 10.62 14.00 31.85
C GLN A 382 9.15 14.44 31.77
N LYS A 383 8.33 13.94 32.70
CA LYS A 383 6.97 14.47 32.88
C LYS A 383 7.10 15.90 33.38
N LYS A 384 7.06 16.88 32.46
CA LYS A 384 6.82 18.26 32.85
C LYS A 384 5.43 18.28 33.47
N GLN A 385 5.32 18.51 34.78
CA GLN A 385 4.03 18.69 35.41
C GLN A 385 3.27 19.74 34.59
N GLN A 386 2.01 19.44 34.23
CA GLN A 386 1.16 20.44 33.60
C GLN A 386 1.11 21.63 34.55
N GLY A 387 1.86 22.68 34.22
CA GLY A 387 1.66 23.97 34.87
C GLY A 387 0.18 24.32 34.74
N LYS A 388 -0.36 25.03 35.73
CA LYS A 388 -1.73 25.59 35.75
C LYS A 388 -1.91 26.67 34.66
N GLY A 389 -1.49 26.39 33.44
CA GLY A 389 -1.56 27.28 32.29
C GLY A 389 -2.94 27.23 31.65
N ILE A 390 -3.25 28.30 30.93
CA ILE A 390 -4.53 28.57 30.27
C ILE A 390 -5.04 27.38 29.42
N VAL A 391 -4.16 26.55 28.85
CA VAL A 391 -4.55 25.35 28.08
C VAL A 391 -5.21 24.26 28.95
N SER A 392 -4.77 24.08 30.19
CA SER A 392 -5.42 23.19 31.17
C SER A 392 -6.79 23.75 31.56
N LEU A 393 -6.89 25.07 31.71
CA LEU A 393 -8.14 25.76 32.01
C LEU A 393 -9.15 25.62 30.85
N LEU A 394 -8.71 25.84 29.61
CA LEU A 394 -9.52 25.69 28.40
C LEU A 394 -10.00 24.25 28.21
N LYS A 395 -9.16 23.24 28.48
CA LYS A 395 -9.60 21.83 28.51
C LYS A 395 -10.67 21.58 29.57
N SER A 396 -10.53 22.16 30.75
CA SER A 396 -11.53 22.03 31.83
C SER A 396 -12.87 22.69 31.47
N PHE A 397 -12.87 23.80 30.73
CA PHE A 397 -14.09 24.45 30.28
C PHE A 397 -14.79 23.67 29.17
N LEU A 398 -14.04 23.15 28.20
CA LEU A 398 -14.60 22.34 27.11
C LEU A 398 -15.14 20.99 27.60
N SER A 399 -14.57 20.42 28.66
CA SER A 399 -15.01 19.13 29.22
C SER A 399 -16.27 19.25 30.11
N ARG A 400 -16.72 20.47 30.42
CA ARG A 400 -17.88 20.74 31.29
C ARG A 400 -19.18 21.04 30.52
N GLY A 401 -19.15 20.99 29.19
CA GLY A 401 -20.30 21.31 28.32
C GLY A 401 -21.14 20.11 27.87
N ASP A 402 -20.71 18.87 28.13
CA ASP A 402 -21.39 17.64 27.69
C ASP A 402 -22.02 16.86 28.89
N GLY A 403 -22.64 17.58 29.82
CA GLY A 403 -23.36 17.01 30.98
C GLY A 403 -24.86 17.20 30.89
#